data_AF-A0A7J4MC94-F1
#
_entry.id   AF-A0A7J4MC94-F1
#
_cell.length_a   1.000
_cell.length_b   1.000
_cell.length_c   1.000
_cell.angle_alpha   90.00
_cell.angle_beta   90.00
_cell.angle_gamma   90.00
#
_symmetry.space_group_name_H-M   'P 1'
#
loop_
_entity.id
_entity.type
_entity.pdbx_description
1 polymer ?
#
loop_
_entity_poly.entity_id
_entity_poly.type
_entity_poly.pdbx_seq_one_letter_code
_entity_poly.pdbx_strand_id
1 'polypeptide(L)'
;VMARAAAGYIEEGRVTAVLLPTSLHGWTGPVGLWVLWTTVRHGRRALAAMDAKESMAPARTRHGRAADLMLVLVGIHAFLGFLYTFAVLS
;
A
#
# COMPACT_ATOMS: atom_id res chain seq x y z
N VAL A 1 4.68 -10.00 12.86
CA VAL A 1 3.22 -10.11 13.10
C VAL A 1 2.91 -11.02 14.31
N MET A 2 3.33 -12.29 14.32
CA MET A 2 3.10 -13.21 15.45
C MET A 2 3.69 -12.72 16.80
N ALA A 3 4.91 -12.15 16.79
CA ALA A 3 5.52 -11.59 18.00
C ALA A 3 4.76 -10.38 18.58
N ARG A 4 4.13 -9.57 17.71
CA ARG A 4 3.33 -8.40 18.11
C ARG A 4 1.93 -8.79 18.59
N ALA A 5 1.35 -9.83 18.00
CA ALA A 5 0.10 -10.44 18.45
C ALA A 5 0.24 -11.08 19.84
N ALA A 6 1.38 -11.74 20.12
CA ALA A 6 1.69 -12.28 21.43
C ALA A 6 1.89 -11.18 22.49
N ALA A 7 2.62 -10.10 22.15
CA ALA A 7 2.79 -8.95 23.04
C ALA A 7 1.46 -8.26 23.38
N GLY A 8 0.58 -8.04 22.38
CA GLY A 8 -0.74 -7.44 22.61
C GLY A 8 -1.69 -8.26 23.48
N TYR A 9 -1.54 -9.60 23.48
CA TYR A 9 -2.27 -10.47 24.41
C TYR A 9 -1.74 -10.35 25.85
N ILE A 10 -0.44 -10.18 26.02
CA ILE A 10 0.21 -10.06 27.33
C ILE A 10 -0.05 -8.68 27.96
N GLU A 11 -0.07 -7.61 27.17
CA GLU A 11 -0.17 -6.24 27.68
C GLU A 11 -1.62 -5.71 27.78
N GLU A 12 -2.49 -6.02 26.80
CA GLU A 12 -3.85 -5.43 26.71
C GLU A 12 -4.97 -6.49 26.71
N GLY A 13 -4.64 -7.77 26.83
CA GLY A 13 -5.61 -8.87 26.80
C GLY A 13 -6.32 -9.07 25.45
N ARG A 14 -5.86 -8.38 24.38
CA ARG A 14 -6.46 -8.42 23.04
C ARG A 14 -5.41 -8.58 21.95
N VAL A 15 -5.44 -9.74 21.30
CA VAL A 15 -4.53 -10.14 20.21
C VAL A 15 -4.54 -9.17 19.02
N THR A 16 -5.62 -8.40 18.85
CA THR A 16 -5.81 -7.46 17.73
C THR A 16 -5.29 -6.05 18.00
N ALA A 17 -5.00 -5.68 19.25
CA ALA A 17 -4.63 -4.31 19.62
C ALA A 17 -3.40 -3.81 18.84
N VAL A 18 -2.48 -4.72 18.55
CA VAL A 18 -1.20 -4.42 17.88
C VAL A 18 -1.25 -4.68 16.36
N LEU A 19 -2.39 -5.17 15.83
CA LEU A 19 -2.57 -5.43 14.39
C LEU A 19 -2.96 -4.17 13.62
N LEU A 20 -3.59 -3.20 14.28
CA LEU A 20 -3.90 -1.92 13.65
C LEU A 20 -2.63 -1.05 13.57
N PRO A 21 -2.38 -0.41 12.41
CA PRO A 21 -1.24 0.49 12.31
C PRO A 21 -1.45 1.70 13.23
N THR A 22 -0.52 1.91 14.15
CA THR A 22 -0.51 3.07 15.05
C THR A 22 0.35 4.22 14.50
N SER A 23 1.01 4.01 13.36
CA SER A 23 1.91 4.97 12.72
C SER A 23 1.52 5.26 11.27
N LEU A 24 1.92 6.43 10.77
CA LEU A 24 1.65 6.82 9.38
C LEU A 24 2.27 5.85 8.37
N HIS A 25 3.50 5.36 8.61
CA HIS A 25 4.13 4.32 7.78
C HIS A 25 3.30 3.03 7.75
N GLY A 26 2.73 2.65 8.89
CA GLY A 26 1.86 1.49 9.00
C GLY A 26 0.60 1.62 8.16
N TRP A 27 0.01 2.82 8.06
CA TRP A 27 -1.17 3.07 7.20
C TRP A 27 -0.83 3.24 5.72
N THR A 28 0.33 3.81 5.38
CA THR A 28 0.72 3.99 3.97
C THR A 28 0.99 2.67 3.24
N GLY A 29 1.34 1.59 3.97
CA GLY A 29 1.50 0.26 3.39
C GLY A 29 0.20 -0.32 2.78
N PRO A 30 -0.87 -0.54 3.57
CA PRO A 30 -2.17 -0.99 3.06
C PRO A 30 -2.77 -0.07 1.99
N VAL A 31 -2.65 1.25 2.15
CA VAL A 31 -3.08 2.21 1.12
C VAL A 31 -2.27 2.00 -0.17
N GLY A 32 -0.96 1.77 -0.06
CA GLY A 32 -0.08 1.46 -1.20
C GLY A 32 -0.49 0.19 -1.92
N LEU A 33 -0.84 -0.87 -1.19
CA LEU A 33 -1.34 -2.11 -1.79
C LEU A 33 -2.67 -1.90 -2.52
N TRP A 34 -3.56 -1.07 -1.98
CA TRP A 34 -4.81 -0.73 -2.65
C TRP A 34 -4.56 0.05 -3.95
N VAL A 35 -3.70 1.07 -3.92
CA VAL A 35 -3.31 1.83 -5.13
C VAL A 35 -2.68 0.89 -6.16
N LEU A 36 -1.72 0.04 -5.75
CA LEU A 36 -1.10 -0.96 -6.62
C LEU A 36 -2.14 -1.86 -7.28
N TRP A 37 -3.10 -2.38 -6.51
CA TRP A 37 -4.18 -3.20 -7.05
C TRP A 37 -4.99 -2.46 -8.13
N THR A 38 -5.29 -1.17 -7.93
CA THR A 38 -5.96 -0.36 -8.95
C THR A 38 -5.10 -0.16 -10.21
N THR A 39 -3.80 0.09 -10.04
CA THR A 39 -2.84 0.25 -11.14
C THR A 39 -2.80 -1.01 -12.00
N VAL A 40 -2.67 -2.19 -11.37
CA VAL A 40 -2.67 -3.48 -12.09
C VAL A 40 -4.03 -3.74 -12.75
N ARG A 41 -5.14 -3.45 -12.07
CA ARG A 41 -6.49 -3.59 -12.63
C ARG A 41 -6.68 -2.74 -13.89
N HIS A 42 -6.19 -1.50 -13.90
CA HIS A 42 -6.27 -0.63 -15.08
C HIS A 42 -5.35 -1.10 -16.21
N GLY A 43 -4.17 -1.63 -15.90
CA GLY A 43 -3.29 -2.27 -16.88
C GLY A 43 -3.95 -3.47 -17.58
N ARG A 44 -4.58 -4.37 -16.80
CA ARG A 44 -5.32 -5.51 -17.38
C ARG A 44 -6.50 -5.09 -18.27
N ARG A 45 -7.20 -4.01 -17.90
CA ARG A 45 -8.28 -3.46 -18.73
C ARG A 45 -7.79 -2.84 -20.02
N ALA A 46 -6.63 -2.19 -19.97
CA ALA A 46 -5.99 -1.66 -21.15
C ALA A 46 -5.65 -2.80 -22.13
N LEU A 47 -5.06 -3.88 -21.61
CA LEU A 47 -4.77 -5.09 -22.38
C LEU A 47 -6.04 -5.71 -22.99
N ALA A 48 -7.09 -5.91 -22.19
CA ALA A 48 -8.35 -6.48 -22.68
C ALA A 48 -9.01 -5.61 -23.78
N ALA A 49 -8.96 -4.28 -23.66
CA ALA A 49 -9.45 -3.38 -24.69
C ALA A 49 -8.64 -3.49 -25.99
N MET A 50 -7.31 -3.66 -25.87
CA MET A 50 -6.43 -3.86 -27.02
C MET A 50 -6.77 -5.17 -27.75
N ASP A 51 -6.98 -6.27 -27.02
CA ASP A 51 -7.37 -7.56 -27.60
C ASP A 51 -8.75 -7.50 -28.27
N ALA A 52 -9.68 -6.73 -27.70
CA ALA A 52 -11.00 -6.49 -28.26
C ALA A 52 -11.03 -5.47 -29.42
N LYS A 53 -9.88 -4.89 -29.79
CA LYS A 53 -9.77 -3.76 -30.75
C LYS A 53 -10.60 -2.54 -30.37
N GLU A 54 -10.84 -2.35 -29.07
CA GLU A 54 -11.51 -1.19 -28.48
C GLU A 54 -10.48 -0.12 -28.06
N SER A 55 -10.97 1.09 -27.74
CA SER A 55 -10.09 2.18 -27.30
C SER A 55 -9.47 1.91 -25.93
N MET A 56 -8.13 1.78 -25.92
CA MET A 56 -7.33 1.62 -24.70
C MET A 56 -7.16 2.93 -23.89
N ALA A 57 -7.48 4.09 -24.50
CA ALA A 57 -7.12 5.40 -23.95
C ALA A 57 -7.64 5.66 -22.52
N PRO A 58 -8.90 5.33 -22.16
CA PRO A 58 -9.42 5.56 -20.80
C PRO A 58 -8.77 4.68 -19.73
N ALA A 59 -8.49 3.42 -20.06
CA ALA A 59 -7.85 2.49 -19.14
C ALA A 59 -6.36 2.86 -18.93
N ARG A 60 -5.67 3.24 -20.01
CA ARG A 60 -4.27 3.69 -19.98
C ARG A 60 -4.08 4.96 -19.16
N THR A 61 -4.95 5.96 -19.32
CA THR A 61 -4.88 7.20 -18.52
C THR A 61 -5.10 6.94 -17.04
N ARG A 62 -6.06 6.09 -16.67
CA ARG A 62 -6.28 5.70 -15.27
C ARG A 62 -5.10 4.91 -14.69
N HIS A 63 -4.50 4.01 -15.48
CA HIS A 63 -3.28 3.28 -15.08
C HIS A 63 -2.13 4.25 -14.79
N GLY A 64 -1.86 5.20 -15.70
CA GLY A 64 -0.82 6.21 -15.52
C GLY A 64 -1.02 7.05 -14.26
N ARG A 65 -2.23 7.60 -14.05
CA ARG A 65 -2.52 8.39 -12.84
C ARG A 65 -2.39 7.58 -11.55
N ALA A 66 -2.79 6.32 -11.56
CA ALA A 66 -2.63 5.44 -10.41
C ALA A 66 -1.14 5.08 -10.16
N ALA A 67 -0.35 4.95 -11.23
CA ALA A 67 1.10 4.75 -11.13
C ALA A 67 1.82 6.00 -10.58
N ASP A 68 1.43 7.20 -10.98
CA ASP A 68 1.96 8.46 -10.43
C ASP A 68 1.69 8.56 -8.92
N LEU A 69 0.46 8.25 -8.51
CA LEU A 69 0.09 8.20 -7.08
C LEU A 69 0.91 7.13 -6.33
N MET A 70 1.12 5.97 -6.94
CA MET A 70 1.93 4.90 -6.35
C MET A 70 3.37 5.35 -6.13
N LEU A 71 3.97 6.06 -7.09
CA LEU A 71 5.34 6.55 -6.99
C LEU A 71 5.52 7.48 -5.78
N VAL A 72 4.62 8.46 -5.65
CA VAL A 72 4.63 9.40 -4.51
C VAL A 72 4.42 8.65 -3.20
N LEU A 73 3.45 7.75 -3.15
CA LEU A 73 3.10 7.01 -1.94
C LEU A 73 4.23 6.08 -1.47
N VAL A 74 4.89 5.38 -2.40
CA VAL A 74 6.07 4.54 -2.09
C VAL A 74 7.22 5.39 -1.57
N GLY A 75 7.46 6.56 -2.16
CA GLY A 75 8.48 7.50 -1.68
C GLY A 75 8.23 7.90 -0.22
N ILE A 76 7.00 8.33 0.10
CA ILE A 76 6.60 8.67 1.47
C ILE A 76 6.69 7.45 2.40
N HIS A 77 6.20 6.28 1.95
CA HIS A 77 6.21 5.06 2.74
C HIS A 77 7.64 4.64 3.12
N ALA A 78 8.56 4.60 2.16
CA ALA A 78 9.95 4.25 2.38
C ALA A 78 10.65 5.30 3.27
N PHE A 79 10.40 6.59 3.04
CA PHE A 79 10.97 7.67 3.86
C PHE A 79 10.54 7.59 5.32
N LEU A 80 9.24 7.42 5.60
CA LEU A 80 8.74 7.25 6.96
C LEU A 80 9.27 5.97 7.61
N GLY A 81 9.38 4.87 6.84
CA GLY A 81 9.97 3.62 7.30
C GLY A 81 11.42 3.83 7.76
N PHE A 82 12.21 4.53 6.94
CA PHE A 82 13.59 4.92 7.27
C PHE A 82 13.65 5.76 8.56
N LEU A 83 12.82 6.80 8.71
CA LEU A 83 12.80 7.60 9.95
C LEU A 83 12.46 6.76 11.19
N TYR A 84 11.50 5.82 11.09
CA TYR A 84 11.15 4.95 12.20
C TYR A 84 12.25 3.97 12.60
N THR A 85 13.17 3.61 11.69
CA THR A 85 14.34 2.82 12.07
C THR A 85 15.21 3.55 13.09
N PHE A 86 15.40 4.87 12.95
CA PHE A 86 16.16 5.66 13.92
C PHE A 86 15.40 5.81 15.24
N ALA A 87 14.08 5.98 15.21
CA ALA A 87 13.27 6.11 16.43
C ALA A 87 13.28 4.84 17.31
N VAL A 88 13.55 3.68 16.73
CA VAL A 88 13.69 2.41 17.49
C VAL A 88 15.13 2.21 17.97
N LEU A 89 16.12 2.83 17.32
CA LEU A 89 17.55 2.70 17.63
C LEU A 89 18.08 3.79 18.58
N SER A 90 17.29 4.84 18.83
CA SER A 90 17.57 5.96 19.75
C SER A 90 16.91 5.73 21.11
#